data_AF-M0F7F9-F1
#
_entry.id   AF-M0F7F9-F1
#
_cell.length_a   1.000
_cell.length_b   1.000
_cell.length_c   1.000
_cell.angle_alpha   90.00
_cell.angle_beta   90.00
_cell.angle_gamma   90.00
#
_symmetry.space_group_name_H-M   'P 1'
#
loop_
_entity.id
_entity.type
_entity.pdbx_description
1 polymer ?
#
loop_
_entity_poly.entity_id
_entity_poly.type
_entity_poly.pdbx_seq_one_letter_code
_entity_poly.pdbx_strand_id
1 'polypeptide(L)'
;MSLLTPAVGFGAALVLFVWAAMGAWVNFDARARGSHHPAIWGVFAPLSGVVLIYYLLWWRRGRSREWPPGRAERATAVVVLAGLGGLAVGSLVSPPDPTSQLTTWPVAFAGCLPVAYWAVRRGV
;
A
#
# COMPACT_ATOMS: atom_id res chain seq x y z
N MET A 1 8.39 12.82 -27.45
CA MET A 1 8.93 11.66 -26.70
C MET A 1 7.75 10.88 -26.17
N SER A 2 7.62 9.59 -26.48
CA SER A 2 6.46 8.80 -26.05
C SER A 2 6.55 8.51 -24.55
N LEU A 3 5.52 8.86 -23.78
CA LEU A 3 5.43 8.61 -22.33
C LEU A 3 5.37 7.12 -21.97
N LEU A 4 5.31 6.23 -22.98
CA LEU A 4 5.17 4.79 -22.84
C LEU A 4 6.51 4.06 -23.03
N THR A 5 7.53 4.45 -22.27
CA THR A 5 8.73 3.59 -22.19
C THR A 5 8.42 2.37 -21.33
N PRO A 6 9.07 1.22 -21.56
CA PRO A 6 8.86 0.02 -20.74
C PRO A 6 9.06 0.27 -19.25
N ALA A 7 10.01 1.14 -18.88
CA ALA A 7 10.27 1.51 -17.49
C ALA A 7 9.11 2.29 -16.85
N VAL A 8 8.55 3.28 -17.56
CA VAL A 8 7.37 4.03 -17.09
C VAL A 8 6.15 3.11 -17.00
N GLY A 9 5.97 2.23 -18.00
CA GLY A 9 4.90 1.23 -17.98
C GLY A 9 4.99 0.28 -16.78
N PHE A 10 6.20 -0.19 -16.46
CA PHE A 10 6.43 -1.02 -15.27
C PHE A 10 6.13 -0.25 -13.97
N GLY A 11 6.59 1.00 -13.87
CA GLY A 11 6.27 1.87 -12.74
C GLY A 11 4.77 2.05 -12.54
N ALA A 12 4.03 2.34 -13.62
CA ALA A 12 2.59 2.49 -13.56
C ALA A 12 1.87 1.20 -13.15
N ALA A 13 2.30 0.04 -13.68
CA ALA A 13 1.78 -1.25 -13.27
C ALA A 13 2.04 -1.54 -11.78
N LEU A 14 3.22 -1.17 -11.28
CA LEU A 14 3.54 -1.29 -9.85
C LEU A 14 2.64 -0.39 -8.98
N VAL A 15 2.26 0.80 -9.47
CA VAL A 15 1.34 1.70 -8.73
C VAL A 15 0.00 1.02 -8.55
N LEU A 16 -0.54 0.47 -9.65
CA LEU A 16 -1.80 -0.27 -9.62
C LEU A 16 -1.71 -1.51 -8.72
N PHE A 17 -0.57 -2.21 -8.73
CA PHE A 17 -0.34 -3.36 -7.86
C PHE A 17 -0.33 -2.97 -6.38
N VAL A 18 0.36 -1.89 -6.00
CA VAL A 18 0.38 -1.39 -4.61
C VAL A 18 -1.01 -0.92 -4.18
N TRP A 19 -1.77 -0.27 -5.07
CA TRP A 19 -3.16 0.10 -4.81
C TRP A 19 -4.06 -1.12 -4.58
N ALA A 20 -3.95 -2.15 -5.42
CA ALA A 20 -4.69 -3.39 -5.24
C ALA A 20 -4.31 -4.10 -3.93
N ALA A 21 -3.02 -4.12 -3.58
CA ALA A 21 -2.54 -4.66 -2.31
C ALA A 21 -3.08 -3.86 -1.11
N MET A 22 -3.14 -2.52 -1.20
CA MET A 22 -3.72 -1.66 -0.19
C MET A 22 -5.21 -1.95 0.01
N GLY A 23 -5.97 -2.09 -1.07
CA GLY A 23 -7.38 -2.46 -1.01
C GLY A 23 -7.61 -3.84 -0.40
N ALA A 24 -6.80 -4.83 -0.78
CA ALA A 24 -6.85 -6.17 -0.20
C ALA A 24 -6.50 -6.17 1.30
N TRP A 25 -5.46 -5.45 1.71
CA TRP A 25 -5.09 -5.30 3.11
C TRP A 25 -6.21 -4.65 3.93
N VAL A 26 -6.79 -3.55 3.46
CA VAL A 26 -7.92 -2.88 4.11
C VAL A 26 -9.15 -3.80 4.17
N ASN A 27 -9.42 -4.57 3.12
CA ASN A 27 -10.52 -5.54 3.12
C ASN A 27 -10.33 -6.62 4.20
N PHE A 28 -9.14 -7.22 4.29
CA PHE A 28 -8.83 -8.21 5.31
C PHE A 28 -8.90 -7.62 6.73
N ASP A 29 -8.32 -6.43 6.96
CA ASP A 29 -8.37 -5.75 8.25
C ASP A 29 -9.81 -5.38 8.64
N ALA A 30 -10.63 -4.92 7.67
CA ALA A 30 -12.03 -4.60 7.91
C ALA A 30 -12.87 -5.84 8.24
N ARG A 31 -12.63 -6.95 7.53
CA ARG A 31 -13.31 -8.22 7.77
C ARG A 31 -12.94 -8.77 9.15
N ALA A 32 -11.66 -8.68 9.55
CA ALA A 32 -11.17 -9.09 10.86
C ALA A 32 -11.71 -8.28 12.04
N ARG A 33 -12.35 -7.14 11.76
CA ARG A 33 -12.92 -6.23 12.76
C ARG A 33 -14.45 -6.17 12.67
N GLY A 34 -15.08 -7.17 12.05
CA GLY A 34 -16.53 -7.31 11.99
C GLY A 34 -17.25 -6.33 11.05
N SER A 35 -16.57 -5.76 10.04
CA SER A 35 -17.25 -4.92 9.04
C SER A 35 -18.25 -5.74 8.23
N HIS A 36 -19.50 -5.27 8.12
CA HIS A 36 -20.50 -5.84 7.21
C HIS A 36 -20.13 -5.66 5.73
N HIS A 37 -19.32 -4.63 5.40
CA HIS A 37 -18.99 -4.25 4.02
C HIS A 37 -17.48 -4.03 3.85
N PRO A 38 -16.64 -5.06 4.02
CA PRO A 38 -15.18 -4.93 3.95
C PRO A 38 -14.69 -4.52 2.54
N ALA A 39 -15.43 -4.89 1.49
CA ALA A 39 -15.12 -4.51 0.11
C ALA A 39 -15.26 -3.00 -0.15
N ILE A 40 -16.23 -2.34 0.49
CA ILE A 40 -16.40 -0.89 0.37
C ILE A 40 -15.16 -0.19 0.92
N TRP A 41 -14.68 -0.57 2.10
CA TRP A 41 -13.43 -0.05 2.64
C TRP A 41 -12.23 -0.34 1.74
N GLY A 42 -12.12 -1.58 1.25
CA GLY A 42 -11.05 -2.00 0.34
C GLY A 42 -11.01 -1.24 -0.99
N VAL A 43 -12.11 -0.66 -1.45
CA VAL A 43 -12.15 0.16 -2.68
C VAL A 43 -11.96 1.64 -2.38
N PHE A 44 -12.72 2.19 -1.42
CA PHE A 44 -12.73 3.64 -1.20
C PHE A 44 -11.52 4.14 -0.42
N ALA A 45 -10.94 3.33 0.48
CA ALA A 45 -9.74 3.72 1.21
C ALA A 45 -8.53 3.96 0.27
N PRO A 46 -8.15 3.04 -0.63
CA PRO A 46 -7.02 3.30 -1.52
C PRO A 46 -7.26 4.44 -2.52
N LEU A 47 -8.51 4.67 -2.94
CA LEU A 47 -8.85 5.74 -3.89
C LEU A 47 -8.92 7.13 -3.25
N SER A 48 -9.12 7.21 -1.93
CA SER A 48 -9.24 8.48 -1.21
C SER A 48 -8.37 8.45 0.04
N GLY A 49 -7.30 9.25 0.03
CA GLY A 49 -6.46 9.46 1.21
C GLY A 49 -7.27 9.92 2.42
N VAL A 50 -8.34 10.70 2.23
CA VAL A 50 -9.25 11.12 3.30
C VAL A 50 -9.99 9.92 3.90
N VAL A 51 -10.55 9.04 3.06
CA VAL A 51 -11.23 7.82 3.53
C VAL A 51 -10.26 6.87 4.21
N LEU A 52 -9.03 6.74 3.69
CA LEU A 52 -7.98 5.94 4.32
C LEU A 52 -7.62 6.50 5.71
N ILE A 53 -7.43 7.80 5.83
CA ILE A 53 -7.13 8.45 7.12
C ILE A 53 -8.28 8.24 8.10
N TYR A 54 -9.52 8.48 7.68
CA TYR A 54 -10.70 8.21 8.49
C TYR A 54 -10.77 6.74 8.93
N TYR A 55 -10.51 5.82 8.00
CA TYR A 55 -10.49 4.39 8.29
C TYR A 55 -9.45 4.06 9.37
N LEU A 56 -8.21 4.51 9.20
CA LEU A 56 -7.09 4.18 10.10
C LEU A 56 -7.21 4.83 11.48
N LEU A 57 -7.63 6.10 11.54
CA LEU A 57 -7.61 6.88 12.78
C LEU A 57 -8.92 6.79 13.56
N TRP A 58 -10.05 6.59 12.90
CA TRP A 58 -11.36 6.55 13.54
C TRP A 58 -11.97 5.16 13.51
N TRP A 59 -12.27 4.63 12.33
CA TRP A 59 -13.03 3.39 12.19
C TRP A 59 -12.32 2.17 12.77
N ARG A 60 -11.00 2.08 12.55
CA ARG A 60 -10.14 0.96 12.95
C ARG A 60 -9.85 0.95 14.45
N ARG A 61 -9.67 2.11 15.08
CA ARG A 61 -9.26 2.24 16.50
C ARG A 61 -10.32 1.75 17.48
N GLY A 62 -11.60 1.93 17.16
CA GLY A 62 -12.71 1.52 18.03
C GLY A 62 -13.10 0.04 17.91
N ARG A 63 -12.41 -0.76 17.10
CA ARG A 63 -12.80 -2.16 16.82
C ARG A 63 -11.64 -3.10 17.06
N SER A 64 -11.79 -3.98 18.05
CA SER A 64 -10.87 -5.10 18.28
C SER A 64 -10.91 -6.07 17.11
N ARG A 65 -9.79 -6.77 16.90
CA ARG A 65 -9.77 -7.89 15.96
C ARG A 65 -10.43 -9.11 16.57
N GLU A 66 -11.19 -9.82 15.77
CA GLU A 66 -11.76 -11.13 16.11
C GLU A 66 -10.77 -12.27 15.85
N TRP A 67 -9.87 -12.14 14.87
CA TRP A 67 -8.86 -13.14 14.54
C TRP A 67 -7.49 -12.53 14.16
N PRO A 68 -6.39 -13.30 14.32
CA PRO A 68 -5.05 -12.84 13.99
C PRO A 68 -4.83 -12.67 12.48
N PRO A 69 -3.85 -11.83 12.07
CA PRO A 69 -3.55 -11.60 10.65
C PRO A 69 -3.08 -12.86 9.92
N GLY A 70 -3.77 -13.20 8.83
CA GLY A 70 -3.43 -14.30 7.95
C GLY A 70 -2.19 -14.04 7.07
N ARG A 71 -1.72 -15.07 6.35
CA ARG A 71 -0.52 -14.95 5.48
C ARG A 71 -0.71 -13.94 4.35
N ALA A 72 -1.87 -13.95 3.68
CA ALA A 72 -2.19 -13.04 2.59
C ALA A 72 -2.29 -11.58 3.07
N GLU A 73 -2.87 -11.36 4.24
CA GLU A 73 -2.93 -10.03 4.87
C GLU A 73 -1.53 -9.50 5.20
N ARG A 74 -0.64 -10.34 5.74
CA ARG A 74 0.74 -9.95 5.99
C ARG A 74 1.48 -9.62 4.70
N ALA A 75 1.31 -10.43 3.66
CA ALA A 75 1.95 -10.18 2.36
C ALA A 75 1.50 -8.85 1.75
N THR A 76 0.19 -8.57 1.78
CA THR A 76 -0.36 -7.29 1.30
C THR A 76 0.12 -6.12 2.15
N ALA A 77 0.20 -6.26 3.49
CA ALA A 77 0.78 -5.25 4.36
C ALA A 77 2.24 -4.93 4.02
N VAL A 78 3.06 -5.95 3.72
CA VAL A 78 4.46 -5.77 3.28
C VAL A 78 4.53 -4.95 2.00
N VAL A 79 3.70 -5.29 1.00
CA VAL A 79 3.64 -4.56 -0.27
C VAL A 79 3.23 -3.10 -0.05
N VAL A 80 2.22 -2.85 0.79
CA VAL A 80 1.75 -1.50 1.11
C VAL A 80 2.85 -0.68 1.78
N LEU A 81 3.50 -1.23 2.81
CA LEU A 81 4.58 -0.55 3.53
C LEU A 81 5.79 -0.29 2.62
N ALA A 82 6.17 -1.26 1.77
CA ALA A 82 7.23 -1.06 0.80
C ALA A 82 6.85 -0.04 -0.28
N GLY A 83 5.58 0.00 -0.70
CA GLY A 83 5.02 1.00 -1.62
C GLY A 83 5.13 2.41 -1.07
N LEU A 84 4.65 2.62 0.16
CA LEU A 84 4.68 3.90 0.84
C LEU A 84 6.12 4.34 1.17
N GLY A 85 6.94 3.41 1.69
CA GLY A 85 8.35 3.67 1.96
C GLY A 85 9.13 4.01 0.70
N GLY A 86 8.91 3.24 -0.37
CA GLY A 86 9.48 3.49 -1.69
C GLY A 86 9.06 4.85 -2.24
N LEU A 87 7.81 5.26 -2.04
CA LEU A 87 7.30 6.56 -2.52
C LEU A 87 7.98 7.71 -1.75
N ALA A 88 8.13 7.57 -0.43
CA ALA A 88 8.84 8.54 0.38
C ALA A 88 10.31 8.66 -0.05
N VAL A 89 11.02 7.54 -0.19
CA VAL A 89 12.42 7.52 -0.64
C VAL A 89 12.56 8.06 -2.06
N GLY A 90 11.73 7.61 -2.99
CA GLY A 90 11.71 8.07 -4.39
C GLY A 90 11.52 9.58 -4.49
N SER A 91 10.63 10.14 -3.67
CA SER A 91 10.38 11.59 -3.63
C SER A 91 11.54 12.41 -3.05
N LEU A 92 12.43 11.80 -2.26
CA LEU A 92 13.61 12.47 -1.71
C LEU A 92 14.80 12.46 -2.69
N VAL A 93 14.88 11.46 -3.57
CA VAL A 93 16.06 11.23 -4.42
C VAL A 93 15.82 11.52 -5.90
N SER A 94 14.56 11.70 -6.32
CA SER A 94 14.19 12.00 -7.70
C SER A 94 13.56 13.38 -7.84
N PRO A 95 13.68 14.02 -9.02
CA PRO A 95 12.94 15.25 -9.31
C PRO A 95 11.42 15.04 -9.14
N PRO A 96 10.67 16.08 -8.73
CA PRO A 96 9.23 15.99 -8.50
C PRO A 96 8.44 16.00 -9.82
N ASP A 97 8.76 15.08 -10.73
CA ASP A 97 8.03 14.84 -11.97
C ASP A 97 7.55 13.38 -12.07
N PRO A 98 6.38 13.12 -12.70
CA PRO A 98 5.81 11.78 -12.74
C PRO A 98 6.69 10.73 -13.43
N THR A 99 7.51 11.12 -14.41
CA THR A 99 8.31 10.16 -15.19
C THR A 99 9.53 9.71 -14.40
N SER A 100 10.22 10.64 -13.75
CA SER A 100 11.32 10.32 -12.84
C SER A 100 10.84 9.47 -11.66
N GLN A 101 9.68 9.79 -11.09
CA GLN A 101 9.07 9.00 -10.02
C GLN A 101 8.71 7.58 -10.48
N LEU A 102 8.03 7.42 -11.61
CA LEU A 102 7.63 6.09 -12.10
C LEU A 102 8.84 5.21 -12.48
N THR A 103 10.01 5.79 -12.75
CA THR A 103 11.22 5.03 -13.06
C THR A 103 12.08 4.74 -11.83
N THR A 104 12.16 5.65 -10.85
CA THR A 104 12.94 5.44 -9.61
C THR A 104 12.18 4.72 -8.51
N TRP A 105 10.86 4.94 -8.40
CA TRP A 105 10.02 4.34 -7.36
C TRP A 105 10.09 2.80 -7.33
N PRO A 106 10.12 2.06 -8.46
CA PRO A 106 10.25 0.60 -8.42
C PRO A 106 11.56 0.12 -7.77
N VAL A 107 12.66 0.85 -7.98
CA VAL A 107 13.95 0.54 -7.34
C VAL A 107 13.88 0.81 -5.84
N ALA A 108 13.31 1.95 -5.46
CA ALA A 108 13.11 2.31 -4.04
C ALA A 108 12.17 1.31 -3.34
N PHE A 109 11.08 0.90 -4.00
CA PHE A 109 10.16 -0.13 -3.53
C PHE A 109 10.89 -1.45 -3.26
N ALA A 110 11.70 -1.92 -4.21
CA ALA A 110 12.47 -3.14 -4.06
C ALA A 110 13.44 -3.07 -2.86
N GLY A 111 14.10 -1.92 -2.68
CA GLY A 111 14.96 -1.66 -1.52
C GLY A 111 14.20 -1.63 -0.19
N CYS A 112 12.93 -1.22 -0.19
CA CYS A 112 12.09 -1.18 1.01
C CYS A 112 11.47 -2.54 1.39
N LEU A 113 11.40 -3.51 0.47
CA LEU A 113 10.77 -4.81 0.71
C LEU A 113 11.35 -5.56 1.93
N PRO A 114 12.68 -5.67 2.12
CA PRO A 114 13.24 -6.37 3.29
C PRO A 114 12.86 -5.70 4.62
N VAL A 115 12.89 -4.36 4.64
CA VAL A 115 12.53 -3.56 5.83
C VAL A 115 11.05 -3.71 6.15
N ALA A 116 10.19 -3.60 5.13
CA ALA A 116 8.75 -3.80 5.27
C ALA A 116 8.41 -5.22 5.75
N TYR A 117 9.07 -6.24 5.19
CA TYR A 117 8.91 -7.63 5.62
C TYR A 117 9.29 -7.82 7.09
N TRP A 118 10.44 -7.27 7.49
CA TRP A 118 10.91 -7.33 8.86
C TRP A 118 9.96 -6.59 9.83
N ALA A 119 9.46 -5.42 9.44
CA ALA A 119 8.50 -4.64 10.22
C ALA A 119 7.19 -5.40 10.48
N VAL A 120 6.57 -5.97 9.43
CA VAL A 120 5.35 -6.77 9.56
C VAL A 120 5.59 -8.02 10.41
N ARG A 121 6.76 -8.66 10.29
CA ARG A 121 7.13 -9.80 11.13
C ARG A 121 7.26 -9.45 12.61
N ARG A 122 7.71 -8.24 12.94
CA ARG A 122 7.87 -7.76 14.32
C ARG A 122 6.59 -7.20 14.95
N GLY A 123 5.50 -7.14 14.20
CA GLY A 123 4.20 -6.72 14.73
C GLY A 123 3.99 -5.21 14.70
N VAL A 124 4.56 -4.52 13.70
CA VAL A 124 4.00 -3.24 13.25
C VAL A 124 2.54 -3.44 12.83
#